data_AF-A0A257JX37-F1
#
_entry.id   AF-A0A257JX37-F1
#
_cell.length_a   1.000
_cell.length_b   1.000
_cell.length_c   1.000
_cell.angle_alpha   90.00
_cell.angle_beta   90.00
_cell.angle_gamma   90.00
#
_symmetry.space_group_name_H-M   'P 1'
#
loop_
_entity.id
_entity.type
_entity.pdbx_description
1 polymer ?
#
loop_
_entity_poly.entity_id
_entity_poly.type
_entity_poly.pdbx_seq_one_letter_code
_entity_poly.pdbx_strand_id
1 'polypeptide(L)'
;MTFFYCVANFAQADSIPKIEKFSSLSLKFDDLKNTSDIFSYRIWNFGQAIDIRILADSTKVGNITNFITELPFTTIDQSREYNEDSLQVYVQKISLTPLEVQNAFQTIERYKIYNLPTQFDIADWKAILDGEFFETEQKYNGIYVKKTYSNPRQQTNHEGKAFVSFFDELIAVTNAKEYYKPFYKNLKIGCYSKKNEGMIFCKTNKRKRKSK
;
A
#
# COMPACT_ATOMS: atom_id res chain seq x y z
N MET A 1 -7.72 -14.53 -50.11
CA MET A 1 -7.75 -13.58 -48.97
C MET A 1 -8.39 -14.32 -47.80
N THR A 2 -7.58 -14.77 -46.86
CA THR A 2 -8.04 -15.60 -45.73
C THR A 2 -7.84 -14.78 -44.45
N PHE A 3 -8.93 -14.34 -43.83
CA PHE A 3 -8.90 -13.62 -42.56
C PHE A 3 -8.76 -14.64 -41.43
N PHE A 4 -7.61 -14.66 -40.76
CA PHE A 4 -7.45 -15.36 -39.49
C PHE A 4 -8.07 -14.49 -38.38
N TYR A 5 -9.23 -14.91 -37.88
CA TYR A 5 -9.75 -14.42 -36.61
C TYR A 5 -8.98 -15.09 -35.47
N CYS A 6 -8.05 -14.36 -34.86
CA CYS A 6 -7.41 -14.79 -33.62
C CYS A 6 -8.35 -14.45 -32.47
N VAL A 7 -9.10 -15.44 -31.99
CA VAL A 7 -9.90 -15.31 -30.76
C VAL A 7 -8.94 -15.38 -29.59
N ALA A 8 -8.59 -14.23 -29.02
CA ALA A 8 -7.83 -14.17 -27.79
C ALA A 8 -8.74 -14.63 -26.63
N ASN A 9 -8.53 -15.87 -26.19
CA ASN A 9 -9.05 -16.35 -24.92
C ASN A 9 -8.37 -15.55 -23.79
N PHE A 10 -9.07 -14.55 -23.26
CA PHE A 10 -8.72 -13.98 -21.96
C PHE A 10 -9.08 -15.03 -20.91
N ALA A 11 -8.10 -15.86 -20.56
CA ALA A 11 -8.17 -16.65 -19.34
C ALA A 11 -8.18 -15.68 -18.16
N GLN A 12 -9.38 -15.46 -17.62
CA GLN A 12 -9.57 -14.76 -16.37
C GLN A 12 -8.92 -15.63 -15.28
N ALA A 13 -7.73 -15.22 -14.82
CA ALA A 13 -7.05 -15.88 -13.73
C ALA A 13 -7.76 -15.54 -12.41
N ASP A 14 -8.91 -16.19 -12.17
CA ASP A 14 -9.69 -16.12 -10.93
C ASP A 14 -9.01 -16.93 -9.80
N SER A 15 -7.68 -16.82 -9.65
CA SER A 15 -7.01 -17.31 -8.45
C SER A 15 -7.05 -16.21 -7.40
N ILE A 16 -7.77 -16.45 -6.30
CA ILE A 16 -7.75 -15.57 -5.12
C ILE A 16 -6.29 -15.33 -4.74
N PRO A 17 -5.83 -14.07 -4.66
CA PRO A 17 -4.44 -13.76 -4.35
C PRO A 17 -4.02 -14.41 -3.03
N LYS A 18 -2.99 -15.26 -3.07
CA LYS A 18 -2.53 -16.04 -1.93
C LYS A 18 -1.87 -15.13 -0.89
N ILE A 19 -2.13 -15.40 0.38
CA ILE A 19 -1.39 -14.77 1.49
C ILE A 19 -0.10 -15.57 1.70
N GLU A 20 1.02 -14.87 1.60
CA GLU A 20 2.36 -15.40 1.80
C GLU A 20 2.91 -14.95 3.15
N LYS A 21 3.82 -15.73 3.73
CA LYS A 21 4.43 -15.47 5.03
C LYS A 21 5.94 -15.39 4.85
N PHE A 22 6.52 -14.31 5.32
CA PHE A 22 7.94 -13.98 5.19
C PHE A 22 8.52 -13.61 6.56
N SER A 23 9.84 -13.68 6.70
CA SER A 23 10.52 -12.91 7.76
C SER A 23 10.43 -11.42 7.43
N SER A 24 10.32 -10.57 8.43
CA SER A 24 10.24 -9.10 8.28
C SER A 24 11.36 -8.51 7.41
N LEU A 25 12.59 -8.99 7.59
CA LEU A 25 13.77 -8.56 6.83
C LEU A 25 13.68 -8.89 5.34
N SER A 26 12.83 -9.85 4.98
CA SER A 26 12.67 -10.33 3.60
C SER A 26 11.54 -9.63 2.84
N LEU A 27 10.72 -8.78 3.50
CA LEU A 27 9.79 -7.93 2.79
C LEU A 27 10.56 -6.91 1.95
N LYS A 28 10.58 -7.12 0.64
CA LYS A 28 11.18 -6.20 -0.32
C LYS A 28 10.15 -5.81 -1.36
N PHE A 29 10.05 -4.51 -1.60
CA PHE A 29 9.30 -3.97 -2.72
C PHE A 29 10.23 -3.79 -3.92
N ASP A 30 9.65 -3.66 -5.11
CA ASP A 30 10.41 -3.37 -6.32
C ASP A 30 11.22 -2.09 -6.14
N ASP A 31 12.48 -2.10 -6.59
CA ASP A 31 13.38 -0.95 -6.54
C ASP A 31 13.02 0.05 -7.64
N LEU A 32 12.21 1.05 -7.28
CA LEU A 32 11.79 2.10 -8.20
C LEU A 32 12.91 3.09 -8.53
N LYS A 33 14.01 3.13 -7.78
CA LYS A 33 15.15 4.01 -8.09
C LYS A 33 15.92 3.49 -9.29
N ASN A 34 16.13 2.17 -9.35
CA ASN A 34 16.99 1.54 -10.36
C ASN A 34 16.23 0.90 -11.54
N THR A 35 14.90 1.00 -11.58
CA THR A 35 14.09 0.48 -12.70
C THR A 35 14.33 1.22 -14.04
N SER A 36 14.10 0.56 -15.18
CA SER A 36 14.14 1.15 -16.52
C SER A 36 12.81 1.73 -16.99
N ASP A 37 11.80 1.78 -16.11
CA ASP A 37 10.48 2.33 -16.42
C ASP A 37 10.53 3.78 -16.90
N ILE A 38 9.56 4.12 -17.75
CA ILE A 38 9.29 5.50 -18.17
C ILE A 38 8.75 6.30 -16.97
N PHE A 39 7.88 5.66 -16.19
CA PHE A 39 7.26 6.23 -15.01
C PHE A 39 7.02 5.16 -13.95
N SER A 40 7.29 5.49 -12.70
CA SER A 40 6.92 4.64 -11.56
C SER A 40 6.43 5.53 -10.44
N TYR A 41 5.36 5.13 -9.79
CA TYR A 41 4.84 5.77 -8.59
C TYR A 41 4.39 4.71 -7.60
N ARG A 42 4.76 4.91 -6.33
CA ARG A 42 4.31 4.09 -5.21
C ARG A 42 3.85 5.02 -4.09
N ILE A 43 2.68 4.74 -3.54
CA ILE A 43 2.24 5.34 -2.28
C ILE A 43 2.02 4.26 -1.23
N TRP A 44 2.36 4.61 0.00
CA TRP A 44 2.38 3.72 1.15
C TRP A 44 1.49 4.35 2.22
N ASN A 45 0.54 3.59 2.73
CA ASN A 45 -0.18 3.91 3.95
C ASN A 45 -0.45 2.61 4.71
N PHE A 46 0.17 2.48 5.89
CA PHE A 46 -0.14 1.52 6.96
C PHE A 46 -0.79 0.20 6.57
N GLY A 47 0.06 -0.68 6.07
CA GLY A 47 -0.29 -2.05 5.71
C GLY A 47 -0.74 -2.21 4.27
N GLN A 48 -0.64 -1.14 3.46
CA GLN A 48 -0.90 -1.20 2.03
C GLN A 48 0.07 -0.31 1.25
N ALA A 49 0.55 -0.83 0.12
CA ALA A 49 1.27 -0.07 -0.89
C ALA A 49 0.54 -0.21 -2.23
N ILE A 50 0.45 0.89 -2.97
CA ILE A 50 -0.14 0.94 -4.31
C ILE A 50 0.95 1.36 -5.28
N ASP A 51 1.28 0.49 -6.22
CA ASP A 51 2.29 0.68 -7.25
C ASP A 51 1.61 0.89 -8.60
N ILE A 52 1.92 1.99 -9.29
CA ILE A 52 1.50 2.26 -10.67
C ILE A 52 2.76 2.54 -11.50
N ARG A 53 2.95 1.82 -12.60
CA ARG A 53 4.16 1.87 -13.41
C ARG A 53 3.83 1.90 -14.91
N ILE A 54 4.64 2.61 -15.67
CA ILE A 54 4.69 2.58 -17.13
C ILE A 54 6.07 2.03 -17.51
N LEU A 55 6.08 0.79 -18.00
CA LEU A 55 7.29 0.07 -18.36
C LEU A 55 7.94 0.67 -19.62
N ALA A 56 9.15 0.23 -19.94
CA ALA A 56 9.91 0.73 -21.09
C ALA A 56 9.22 0.49 -22.45
N ASP A 57 8.36 -0.52 -22.55
CA ASP A 57 7.54 -0.83 -23.72
C ASP A 57 6.20 -0.06 -23.75
N SER A 58 6.03 0.94 -22.87
CA SER A 58 4.80 1.71 -22.65
C SER A 58 3.63 0.92 -22.05
N THR A 59 3.84 -0.33 -21.62
CA THR A 59 2.82 -1.10 -20.92
C THR A 59 2.57 -0.50 -19.53
N LYS A 60 1.29 -0.29 -19.20
CA LYS A 60 0.89 0.17 -17.86
C LYS A 60 0.58 -1.02 -16.98
N VAL A 61 1.22 -1.07 -15.81
CA VAL A 61 0.99 -2.11 -14.81
C VAL A 61 0.75 -1.47 -13.45
N GLY A 62 0.01 -2.15 -12.60
CA GLY A 62 -0.15 -1.71 -11.23
C GLY A 62 -0.49 -2.85 -10.30
N ASN A 63 -0.10 -2.69 -9.04
CA ASN A 63 -0.31 -3.69 -8.01
C ASN A 63 -0.67 -3.03 -6.69
N ILE A 64 -1.46 -3.74 -5.89
CA ILE A 64 -1.66 -3.46 -4.48
C ILE A 64 -0.94 -4.53 -3.69
N THR A 65 -0.12 -4.12 -2.74
CA THR A 65 0.53 -5.02 -1.79
C THR A 65 -0.01 -4.74 -0.41
N ASN A 66 -0.83 -5.65 0.11
CA ASN A 66 -1.24 -5.66 1.51
C ASN A 66 -0.15 -6.34 2.33
N PHE A 67 0.17 -5.80 3.50
CA PHE A 67 1.13 -6.41 4.41
C PHE A 67 0.81 -6.11 5.87
N ILE A 68 1.15 -7.04 6.76
CA ILE A 68 1.03 -6.83 8.20
C ILE A 68 2.01 -7.72 8.94
N THR A 69 2.60 -7.20 10.02
CA THR A 69 3.58 -7.90 10.85
C THR A 69 2.85 -8.58 12.01
N GLU A 70 3.10 -9.86 12.21
CA GLU A 70 2.68 -10.61 13.39
C GLU A 70 3.69 -10.42 14.51
N LEU A 71 3.16 -10.04 15.67
CA LEU A 71 3.94 -9.78 16.86
C LEU A 71 3.95 -11.02 17.75
N PRO A 72 5.12 -11.44 18.26
CA PRO A 72 5.25 -12.61 19.11
C PRO A 72 4.78 -12.28 20.53
N PHE A 73 3.47 -12.08 20.71
CA PHE A 73 2.90 -11.99 22.06
C PHE A 73 2.66 -13.38 22.62
N THR A 74 3.66 -13.92 23.31
CA THR A 74 3.40 -14.82 24.43
C THR A 74 3.09 -13.96 25.65
N THR A 75 2.03 -14.32 26.37
CA THR A 75 1.22 -13.50 27.29
C THR A 75 1.88 -12.80 28.49
N ILE A 76 3.21 -12.64 28.61
CA ILE A 76 3.81 -12.28 29.91
C ILE A 76 4.89 -11.18 29.92
N ASP A 77 5.64 -10.88 28.85
CA ASP A 77 6.72 -9.88 28.94
C ASP A 77 6.64 -8.80 27.84
N GLN A 78 6.15 -7.63 28.21
CA GLN A 78 6.21 -6.39 27.41
C GLN A 78 7.60 -5.71 27.47
N SER A 79 8.55 -6.28 28.21
CA SER A 79 9.87 -5.73 28.51
C SER A 79 10.99 -6.23 27.60
N ARG A 80 10.73 -7.22 26.73
CA ARG A 80 11.73 -7.76 25.81
C ARG A 80 11.81 -6.92 24.54
N GLU A 81 12.96 -6.33 24.29
CA GLU A 81 13.35 -5.89 22.94
C GLU A 81 13.15 -7.08 21.98
N TYR A 82 12.23 -6.93 21.03
CA TYR A 82 11.96 -7.96 20.05
C TYR A 82 13.10 -7.98 19.03
N ASN A 83 13.69 -9.16 18.80
CA ASN A 83 14.57 -9.32 17.67
C ASN A 83 13.73 -9.19 16.38
N GLU A 84 13.94 -8.13 15.60
CA GLU A 84 13.26 -7.89 14.32
C GLU A 84 13.33 -9.10 13.40
N ASP A 85 14.43 -9.86 13.44
CA ASP A 85 14.67 -11.06 12.62
C ASP A 85 13.61 -12.15 12.82
N SER A 86 13.00 -12.18 14.01
CA SER A 86 11.99 -13.18 14.38
C SER A 86 10.58 -12.81 13.94
N LEU A 87 10.35 -11.55 13.58
CA LEU A 87 9.03 -11.06 13.21
C LEU A 87 8.60 -11.63 11.87
N GLN A 88 7.34 -12.03 11.81
CA GLN A 88 6.76 -12.61 10.60
C GLN A 88 5.87 -11.57 9.93
N VAL A 89 5.97 -11.43 8.62
CA VAL A 89 5.12 -10.54 7.83
C VAL A 89 4.25 -11.37 6.91
N TYR A 90 2.95 -11.12 6.97
CA TYR A 90 1.98 -11.64 6.02
C TYR A 90 1.83 -10.64 4.89
N VAL A 91 1.86 -11.12 3.65
CA VAL A 91 1.80 -10.28 2.45
C VAL A 91 0.80 -10.85 1.48
N GLN A 92 0.07 -9.98 0.78
CA GLN A 92 -0.76 -10.34 -0.36
C GLN A 92 -0.57 -9.29 -1.45
N LYS A 93 -0.08 -9.73 -2.61
CA LYS A 93 0.07 -8.90 -3.81
C LYS A 93 -1.10 -9.16 -4.75
N ILE A 94 -1.69 -8.09 -5.27
CA ILE A 94 -2.86 -8.12 -6.13
C ILE A 94 -2.54 -7.28 -7.35
N SER A 95 -2.62 -7.86 -8.53
CA SER A 95 -2.49 -7.11 -9.78
C SER A 95 -3.78 -6.36 -10.06
N LEU A 96 -3.65 -5.08 -10.37
CA LEU A 96 -4.77 -4.24 -10.78
C LEU A 96 -5.18 -4.56 -12.21
N THR A 97 -6.46 -4.43 -12.50
CA THR A 97 -6.97 -4.53 -13.87
C THR A 97 -6.48 -3.35 -14.72
N PRO A 98 -6.44 -3.49 -16.05
CA PRO A 98 -6.03 -2.39 -16.93
C PRO A 98 -6.83 -1.09 -16.72
N LEU A 99 -8.13 -1.21 -16.41
CA LEU A 99 -9.00 -0.07 -16.12
C LEU A 99 -8.61 0.63 -14.80
N GLU A 100 -8.38 -0.14 -13.73
CA GLU A 100 -7.93 0.41 -12.44
C GLU A 100 -6.57 1.10 -12.56
N VAL A 101 -5.63 0.49 -13.30
CA VAL A 101 -4.30 1.08 -13.58
C VAL A 101 -4.45 2.40 -14.34
N GLN A 102 -5.29 2.42 -15.38
CA GLN A 102 -5.53 3.62 -16.17
C GLN A 102 -6.15 4.75 -15.34
N ASN A 103 -7.17 4.44 -14.53
CA ASN A 103 -7.81 5.41 -13.65
C ASN A 103 -6.86 5.92 -12.57
N ALA A 104 -6.07 5.04 -11.96
CA ALA A 104 -5.06 5.41 -10.97
C ALA A 104 -4.00 6.34 -11.56
N PHE A 105 -3.50 6.02 -12.76
CA PHE A 105 -2.56 6.87 -13.49
C PHE A 105 -3.16 8.26 -13.77
N GLN A 106 -4.41 8.32 -14.27
CA GLN A 106 -5.10 9.58 -14.49
C GLN A 106 -5.28 10.40 -13.20
N THR A 107 -5.55 9.73 -12.08
CA THR A 107 -5.60 10.38 -10.77
C THR A 107 -4.24 10.98 -10.39
N ILE A 108 -3.15 10.23 -10.53
CA ILE A 108 -1.79 10.74 -10.25
C ILE A 108 -1.47 11.97 -11.10
N GLU A 109 -1.74 11.92 -12.40
CA GLU A 109 -1.51 13.02 -13.35
C GLU A 109 -2.36 14.25 -13.04
N ARG A 110 -3.65 14.07 -12.76
CA ARG A 110 -4.58 15.18 -12.50
C ARG A 110 -4.21 15.95 -11.25
N TYR A 111 -3.89 15.27 -10.15
CA TYR A 111 -3.49 15.92 -8.91
C TYR A 111 -2.05 16.42 -8.93
N LYS A 112 -1.24 15.94 -9.90
CA LYS A 112 0.20 16.24 -9.98
C LYS A 112 0.89 16.02 -8.63
N ILE A 113 0.51 14.97 -7.91
CA ILE A 113 0.97 14.72 -6.54
C ILE A 113 2.49 14.62 -6.45
N TYR A 114 3.13 14.24 -7.54
CA TYR A 114 4.58 14.17 -7.68
C TYR A 114 5.27 15.54 -7.55
N ASN A 115 4.55 16.64 -7.78
CA ASN A 115 5.02 18.01 -7.60
C ASN A 115 4.80 18.54 -6.17
N LEU A 116 4.07 17.82 -5.32
CA LEU A 116 3.85 18.25 -3.94
C LEU A 116 5.20 18.36 -3.21
N PRO A 117 5.54 19.48 -2.56
CA PRO A 117 6.81 19.62 -1.85
C PRO A 117 6.92 18.60 -0.69
N THR A 118 8.10 18.46 -0.09
CA THR A 118 8.21 17.65 1.12
C THR A 118 7.42 18.30 2.26
N GLN A 119 6.99 17.52 3.26
CA GLN A 119 6.24 18.08 4.40
C GLN A 119 6.95 19.26 5.10
N PHE A 120 8.28 19.32 5.04
CA PHE A 120 9.07 20.40 5.66
C PHE A 120 9.07 21.70 4.84
N ASP A 121 8.74 21.60 3.54
CA ASP A 121 8.70 22.73 2.61
C ASP A 121 7.27 23.25 2.40
N ILE A 122 6.26 22.58 2.95
CA ILE A 122 4.87 23.02 2.87
C ILE A 122 4.59 23.96 4.05
N ALA A 123 4.14 25.18 3.72
CA ALA A 123 3.77 26.17 4.72
C ALA A 123 2.68 25.63 5.66
N ASP A 124 2.87 25.88 6.96
CA ASP A 124 1.95 25.48 8.03
C ASP A 124 1.67 23.97 8.13
N TRP A 125 2.53 23.12 7.55
CA TRP A 125 2.40 21.68 7.70
C TRP A 125 2.75 21.26 9.12
N LYS A 126 1.77 20.70 9.83
CA LYS A 126 1.95 20.29 11.22
C LYS A 126 2.36 18.82 11.28
N ALA A 127 3.44 18.54 12.00
CA ALA A 127 3.74 17.18 12.42
C ALA A 127 2.62 16.69 13.36
N ILE A 128 1.96 15.60 12.97
CA ILE A 128 0.90 14.98 13.76
C ILE A 128 1.45 13.68 14.33
N LEU A 129 1.31 13.50 15.65
CA LEU A 129 1.80 12.32 16.38
C LEU A 129 0.67 11.33 16.66
N ASP A 130 -0.15 11.04 15.65
CA ASP A 130 -1.21 10.03 15.72
C ASP A 130 -0.77 8.66 15.22
N GLY A 131 0.51 8.56 14.81
CA GLY A 131 1.07 7.36 14.22
C GLY A 131 0.70 7.18 12.76
N GLU A 132 0.01 8.14 12.12
CA GLU A 132 -0.33 8.10 10.70
C GLU A 132 0.63 8.95 9.84
N PHE A 133 1.39 8.30 8.97
CA PHE A 133 2.33 8.73 7.96
C PHE A 133 2.03 8.13 6.58
N PHE A 134 2.35 8.89 5.56
CA PHE A 134 2.26 8.47 4.18
C PHE A 134 3.65 8.58 3.58
N GLU A 135 4.10 7.52 2.92
CA GLU A 135 5.30 7.60 2.09
C GLU A 135 4.87 7.62 0.63
N THR A 136 5.66 8.30 -0.20
CA THR A 136 5.54 8.29 -1.65
C THR A 136 6.92 8.09 -2.24
N GLU A 137 7.01 7.27 -3.28
CA GLU A 137 8.19 7.10 -4.10
C GLU A 137 7.79 7.30 -5.55
N GLN A 138 8.62 8.00 -6.30
CA GLN A 138 8.40 8.19 -7.72
C GLN A 138 9.71 8.12 -8.48
N LYS A 139 9.63 7.64 -9.71
CA LYS A 139 10.65 7.82 -10.73
C LYS A 139 9.99 8.33 -11.99
N TYR A 140 10.41 9.51 -12.43
CA TYR A 140 9.92 10.13 -13.64
C TYR A 140 11.04 10.90 -14.33
N ASN A 141 11.18 10.70 -15.65
CA ASN A 141 12.26 11.28 -16.45
C ASN A 141 13.66 11.05 -15.85
N GLY A 142 13.90 9.86 -15.30
CA GLY A 142 15.17 9.48 -14.67
C GLY A 142 15.40 10.05 -13.26
N ILE A 143 14.52 10.91 -12.76
CA ILE A 143 14.63 11.51 -11.42
C ILE A 143 13.82 10.67 -10.43
N TYR A 144 14.51 10.14 -9.42
CA TYR A 144 13.88 9.45 -8.30
C TYR A 144 13.68 10.40 -7.11
N VAL A 145 12.48 10.41 -6.55
CA VAL A 145 12.17 11.18 -5.34
C VAL A 145 11.38 10.32 -4.37
N LYS A 146 11.76 10.39 -3.10
CA LYS A 146 11.02 9.80 -1.98
C LYS A 146 10.60 10.90 -1.02
N LYS A 147 9.33 10.90 -0.59
CA LYS A 147 8.77 11.88 0.34
C LYS A 147 7.96 11.18 1.41
N THR A 148 7.99 11.73 2.61
CA THR A 148 7.19 11.27 3.76
C THR A 148 6.37 12.43 4.29
N TYR A 149 5.12 12.16 4.64
CA TYR A 149 4.16 13.12 5.15
C TYR A 149 3.53 12.59 6.43
N SER A 150 3.47 13.40 7.50
CA SER A 150 2.54 13.15 8.61
C SER A 150 1.09 13.22 8.14
N ASN A 151 0.14 12.83 8.99
CA ASN A 151 -1.27 12.71 8.62
C ASN A 151 -1.80 13.97 7.88
N PRO A 152 -2.11 13.88 6.57
CA PRO A 152 -2.59 14.99 5.77
C PRO A 152 -4.05 15.34 6.09
N ARG A 153 -4.82 14.42 6.70
CA ARG A 153 -6.24 14.63 7.06
C ARG A 153 -6.44 15.68 8.15
N GLN A 154 -5.42 15.94 8.95
CA GLN A 154 -5.47 16.96 10.01
C GLN A 154 -4.88 18.30 9.56
N GLN A 155 -4.44 18.41 8.31
CA GLN A 155 -3.91 19.66 7.75
C GLN A 155 -5.05 20.53 7.22
N THR A 156 -4.94 21.84 7.45
CA THR A 156 -5.92 22.82 6.98
C THR A 156 -5.51 23.54 5.70
N ASN A 157 -4.22 23.48 5.35
CA ASN A 157 -3.65 24.07 4.14
C ASN A 157 -4.13 23.38 2.86
N HIS A 158 -3.88 24.02 1.72
CA HIS A 158 -4.36 23.55 0.42
C HIS A 158 -3.71 22.23 0.01
N GLU A 159 -2.41 22.09 0.26
CA GLU A 159 -1.57 20.93 -0.03
C GLU A 159 -2.07 19.68 0.69
N GLY A 160 -2.39 19.80 1.98
CA GLY A 160 -2.93 18.71 2.78
C GLY A 160 -4.29 18.26 2.28
N LYS A 161 -5.19 19.20 1.97
CA LYS A 161 -6.49 18.89 1.35
C LYS A 161 -6.33 18.20 0.00
N ALA A 162 -5.43 18.71 -0.85
CA ALA A 162 -5.14 18.12 -2.15
C ALA A 162 -4.58 16.70 -2.03
N PHE A 163 -3.69 16.46 -1.05
CA PHE A 163 -3.18 15.12 -0.76
C PHE A 163 -4.31 14.18 -0.34
N VAL A 164 -5.19 14.61 0.56
CA VAL A 164 -6.33 13.79 1.03
C VAL A 164 -7.26 13.45 -0.12
N SER A 165 -7.64 14.42 -0.95
CA SER A 165 -8.48 14.18 -2.13
C SER A 165 -7.82 13.22 -3.12
N PHE A 166 -6.53 13.41 -3.39
CA PHE A 166 -5.74 12.48 -4.20
C PHE A 166 -5.77 11.05 -3.63
N PHE A 167 -5.49 10.91 -2.34
CA PHE A 167 -5.40 9.60 -1.69
C PHE A 167 -6.76 8.91 -1.65
N ASP A 168 -7.82 9.60 -1.26
CA ASP A 168 -9.17 9.03 -1.19
C ASP A 168 -9.66 8.60 -2.58
N GLU A 169 -9.39 9.40 -3.61
CA GLU A 169 -9.73 9.04 -4.98
C GLU A 169 -8.88 7.87 -5.51
N LEU A 170 -7.58 7.84 -5.20
CA LEU A 170 -6.71 6.72 -5.57
C LEU A 170 -7.21 5.42 -4.94
N ILE A 171 -7.51 5.43 -3.64
CA ILE A 171 -8.05 4.27 -2.92
C ILE A 171 -9.38 3.80 -3.53
N ALA A 172 -10.24 4.74 -3.97
CA ALA A 172 -11.50 4.42 -4.61
C ALA A 172 -11.29 3.76 -5.99
N VAL A 173 -10.46 4.34 -6.86
CA VAL A 173 -10.27 3.83 -8.23
C VAL A 173 -9.48 2.53 -8.30
N THR A 174 -8.67 2.22 -7.28
CA THR A 174 -7.95 0.94 -7.18
C THR A 174 -8.63 -0.05 -6.24
N ASN A 175 -9.81 0.29 -5.71
CA ASN A 175 -10.58 -0.53 -4.77
C ASN A 175 -9.77 -1.02 -3.55
N ALA A 176 -8.76 -0.26 -3.12
CA ALA A 176 -7.72 -0.75 -2.22
C ALA A 176 -8.26 -1.22 -0.86
N LYS A 177 -9.27 -0.49 -0.37
CA LYS A 177 -9.94 -0.80 0.90
C LYS A 177 -10.65 -2.15 0.87
N GLU A 178 -11.25 -2.53 -0.25
CA GLU A 178 -11.96 -3.80 -0.39
C GLU A 178 -11.00 -4.98 -0.53
N TYR A 179 -9.75 -4.74 -0.94
CA TYR A 179 -8.71 -5.77 -0.91
C TYR A 179 -8.10 -5.98 0.48
N TYR A 180 -7.94 -4.92 1.28
CA TYR A 180 -7.32 -5.04 2.60
C TYR A 180 -8.24 -5.75 3.63
N LYS A 181 -9.55 -5.51 3.58
CA LYS A 181 -10.52 -6.15 4.48
C LYS A 181 -10.46 -7.69 4.49
N PRO A 182 -10.57 -8.40 3.36
CA PRO A 182 -10.50 -9.85 3.32
C PRO A 182 -9.09 -10.36 3.66
N PHE A 183 -8.04 -9.65 3.24
CA PHE A 183 -6.67 -9.94 3.66
C PHE A 183 -6.56 -10.05 5.18
N TYR A 184 -6.93 -8.99 5.90
CA TYR A 184 -6.88 -8.97 7.36
C TYR A 184 -7.83 -10.00 8.00
N LYS A 185 -9.03 -10.20 7.43
CA LYS A 185 -10.00 -11.18 7.92
C LYS A 185 -9.47 -12.61 7.85
N ASN A 186 -8.69 -12.95 6.83
CA ASN A 186 -8.15 -14.30 6.60
C ASN A 186 -6.89 -14.64 7.40
N LEU A 187 -6.31 -13.65 8.10
CA LEU A 187 -5.22 -13.92 9.05
C LEU A 187 -5.70 -14.79 10.22
N LYS A 188 -4.77 -15.52 10.83
CA LYS A 188 -5.05 -16.32 12.03
C LYS A 188 -5.37 -15.44 13.24
N ILE A 189 -5.70 -16.07 14.36
CA ILE A 189 -5.75 -15.41 15.65
C ILE A 189 -4.32 -15.05 16.03
N GLY A 190 -4.12 -13.83 16.49
CA GLY A 190 -2.80 -13.27 16.75
C GLY A 190 -2.88 -11.77 16.97
N CYS A 191 -1.76 -11.18 17.34
CA CYS A 191 -1.60 -9.74 17.45
C CYS A 191 -0.67 -9.26 16.34
N TYR A 192 -1.04 -8.15 15.74
CA TYR A 192 -0.42 -7.66 14.53
C TYR A 192 -0.15 -6.17 14.64
N SER A 193 0.91 -5.69 13.99
CA SER A 193 1.09 -4.28 13.71
C SER A 193 1.32 -4.09 12.21
N LYS A 194 0.96 -2.91 11.72
CA LYS A 194 1.32 -2.53 10.37
C LYS A 194 2.70 -1.88 10.48
N LYS A 195 3.73 -2.57 9.99
CA LYS A 195 5.16 -2.14 9.91
C LYS A 195 5.56 -1.02 10.90
N ASN A 196 6.10 -1.41 12.05
CA ASN A 196 6.71 -0.51 13.04
C ASN A 196 5.77 0.56 13.63
N GLU A 197 4.45 0.42 13.46
CA GLU A 197 3.47 1.18 14.23
C GLU A 197 3.49 0.79 15.73
N GLY A 198 3.23 1.78 16.59
CA GLY A 198 2.90 1.55 18.00
C GLY A 198 1.48 1.02 18.23
N MET A 199 0.65 0.93 17.18
CA MET A 199 -0.71 0.40 17.26
C MET A 199 -0.70 -1.12 17.03
N ILE A 200 -1.30 -1.85 17.97
CA ILE A 200 -1.37 -3.31 17.96
C ILE A 200 -2.83 -3.74 17.78
N PHE A 201 -3.08 -4.56 16.76
CA PHE A 201 -4.38 -5.14 16.44
C PHE A 201 -4.39 -6.62 16.81
N CYS A 202 -5.17 -7.00 17.83
CA CYS A 202 -5.29 -8.40 18.23
C CYS A 202 -6.61 -9.01 17.74
N LYS A 203 -6.50 -10.06 16.93
CA LYS A 203 -7.63 -10.93 16.55
C LYS A 203 -7.85 -11.93 17.66
N THR A 204 -8.98 -11.82 18.36
CA THR A 204 -9.37 -12.73 19.43
C THR A 204 -10.59 -13.56 19.03
N ASN A 205 -10.78 -14.71 19.67
CA ASN A 205 -12.02 -15.46 19.55
C ASN A 205 -13.19 -14.60 20.08
N LYS A 206 -14.25 -14.44 19.28
CA LYS A 206 -15.51 -13.87 19.77
C LYS A 206 -16.03 -14.77 20.89
N ARG A 207 -15.86 -14.37 22.15
CA ARG A 207 -16.57 -15.02 23.26
C ARG A 207 -18.06 -14.85 22.97
N LYS A 208 -18.78 -15.95 22.70
CA LYS A 208 -20.25 -15.94 22.71
C LYS A 208 -20.66 -15.47 24.11
N ARG A 209 -21.04 -14.20 24.25
CA ARG A 209 -21.72 -13.72 25.46
C ARG A 209 -22.99 -14.55 25.56
N LYS A 210 -23.03 -15.52 26.48
CA LYS A 210 -24.29 -16.12 26.88
C LYS A 210 -25.11 -14.97 27.48
N SER A 211 -26.12 -14.52 26.76
CA SER A 211 -27.20 -13.72 27.33
C SER A 211 -27.82 -14.57 28.43
N LYS A 212 -27.69 -14.11 29.67
CA LYS A 212 -28.49 -14.61 30.79
C LYS A 212 -29.86 -13.97 30.72
#